data_AF-A0A9F5I9N1-F1
#
_entry.id   AF-A0A9F5I9N1-F1
#
_cell.length_a   1.000
_cell.length_b   1.000
_cell.length_c   1.000
_cell.angle_alpha   90.00
_cell.angle_beta   90.00
_cell.angle_gamma   90.00
#
_symmetry.space_group_name_H-M   'P 1'
#
loop_
_entity.id
_entity.type
_entity.pdbx_description
1 polymer ?
#
loop_
_entity_poly.entity_id
_entity_poly.type
_entity_poly.pdbx_seq_one_letter_code
_entity_poly.pdbx_strand_id
1 'polypeptide(L)'
;MATLNEKKTCSQRMENFQRFLWNPDTGQLMGRTLINWVWISLYYVAFYVVMTGLFSLAIYSLMRTLNPYTPDYQDQLKSPGVTLRPDVYGEKGLEIYYNISQQSSWDGYIATLQNFLSGKERAVVCKQDMTV
;
A
#
# COMPACT_ATOMS: atom_id res chain seq x y z
N MET A 1 -16.56 -59.98 2.77
CA MET A 1 -16.84 -59.48 1.41
C MET A 1 -16.13 -58.15 1.26
N ALA A 2 -15.00 -58.13 0.54
CA ALA A 2 -14.18 -56.93 0.39
C ALA A 2 -14.80 -56.01 -0.69
N THR A 3 -15.12 -54.77 -0.32
CA THR A 3 -15.58 -53.74 -1.26
C THR A 3 -14.36 -53.21 -2.01
N LEU A 4 -14.25 -53.56 -3.29
CA LEU A 4 -13.27 -52.98 -4.20
C LEU A 4 -13.48 -51.46 -4.23
N ASN A 5 -12.52 -50.71 -3.69
CA ASN A 5 -12.48 -49.26 -3.81
C ASN A 5 -12.18 -48.91 -5.28
N GLU A 6 -13.23 -48.73 -6.08
CA GLU A 6 -13.11 -48.07 -7.39
C GLU A 6 -12.41 -46.72 -7.19
N LYS A 7 -11.22 -46.55 -7.77
CA LYS A 7 -10.57 -45.24 -7.90
C LYS A 7 -11.45 -44.40 -8.82
N LYS A 8 -12.37 -43.62 -8.23
CA LYS A 8 -13.19 -42.65 -8.96
C LYS A 8 -12.30 -41.86 -9.92
N THR A 9 -12.56 -41.98 -11.21
CA THR A 9 -11.78 -41.34 -12.28
C THR A 9 -11.76 -39.83 -12.04
N CYS A 10 -10.67 -39.14 -12.40
CA CYS A 10 -10.54 -37.69 -12.21
C CYS A 10 -11.75 -36.93 -12.82
N SER A 11 -12.28 -37.43 -13.94
CA SER A 11 -13.53 -36.97 -14.57
C SER A 11 -14.76 -37.09 -13.65
N GLN A 12 -14.95 -38.22 -12.96
CA GLN A 12 -16.06 -38.41 -12.01
C GLN A 12 -15.89 -37.51 -10.78
N ARG A 13 -14.66 -37.25 -10.32
CA ARG A 13 -14.41 -36.30 -9.23
C ARG A 13 -14.75 -34.88 -9.68
N MET A 14 -14.32 -34.47 -10.88
CA MET A 14 -14.64 -33.17 -11.46
C MET A 14 -16.16 -32.99 -11.62
N GLU A 15 -16.86 -34.00 -12.11
CA GLU A 15 -18.33 -33.98 -12.26
C GLU A 15 -19.03 -33.86 -10.89
N ASN A 16 -18.56 -34.59 -9.87
CA ASN A 16 -19.09 -34.47 -8.51
C ASN A 16 -18.79 -33.09 -7.88
N PHE A 17 -17.62 -32.51 -8.13
CA PHE A 17 -17.30 -31.15 -7.72
C PHE A 17 -18.16 -30.12 -8.43
N GLN A 18 -18.42 -30.30 -9.72
CA GLN A 18 -19.28 -29.42 -10.50
C GLN A 18 -20.74 -29.52 -10.04
N ARG A 19 -21.26 -30.73 -9.77
CA ARG A 19 -22.60 -30.92 -9.18
C ARG A 19 -22.70 -30.39 -7.75
N PHE A 20 -21.60 -30.44 -6.98
CA PHE A 20 -21.52 -29.85 -5.65
C PHE A 20 -21.53 -28.32 -5.70
N LEU A 21 -20.83 -27.73 -6.67
CA LEU A 21 -20.84 -26.29 -6.94
C LEU A 21 -22.22 -25.84 -7.40
N TRP A 22 -22.82 -26.55 -8.37
CA TRP A 22 -24.09 -26.19 -9.00
C TRP A 22 -24.94 -27.43 -9.26
N ASN A 23 -26.08 -27.54 -8.57
CA ASN A 23 -27.06 -28.58 -8.84
C ASN A 23 -28.18 -28.04 -9.75
N PRO A 24 -28.18 -28.34 -11.07
CA PRO A 24 -29.12 -27.75 -12.03
C PRO A 24 -30.58 -28.16 -11.78
N ASP A 25 -30.82 -29.32 -11.14
CA ASP A 25 -32.17 -29.85 -10.91
C ASP A 25 -32.92 -29.14 -9.78
N THR A 26 -32.19 -28.55 -8.82
CA THR A 26 -32.76 -27.89 -7.64
C THR A 26 -32.38 -26.41 -7.53
N GLY A 27 -31.52 -25.90 -8.42
CA GLY A 27 -31.03 -24.53 -8.40
C GLY A 27 -30.24 -24.18 -7.13
N GLN A 28 -29.59 -25.17 -6.52
CA GLN A 28 -28.82 -24.99 -5.29
C GLN A 28 -27.34 -24.78 -5.60
N LEU A 29 -26.78 -23.67 -5.14
CA LEU A 29 -25.33 -23.42 -5.12
C LEU A 29 -24.78 -23.94 -3.79
N MET A 30 -23.82 -24.87 -3.83
CA MET A 30 -23.15 -25.43 -2.64
C MET A 30 -24.14 -25.87 -1.52
N GLY A 31 -25.26 -26.51 -1.89
CA GLY A 31 -26.23 -27.07 -0.94
C GLY A 31 -27.17 -26.06 -0.27
N ARG A 32 -27.25 -24.82 -0.75
CA ARG A 32 -28.28 -23.85 -0.34
C ARG A 32 -29.02 -23.28 -1.54
N THR A 33 -30.27 -22.89 -1.34
CA THR A 33 -31.07 -22.20 -2.35
C THR A 33 -30.47 -20.84 -2.68
N LEU A 34 -30.50 -20.45 -3.96
CA LEU A 34 -30.06 -19.14 -4.44
C LEU A 34 -30.65 -17.97 -3.65
N ILE A 35 -31.91 -18.08 -3.22
CA ILE A 35 -32.58 -17.04 -2.42
C ILE A 35 -31.89 -16.83 -1.07
N ASN A 36 -31.49 -17.90 -0.37
CA ASN A 36 -30.79 -17.79 0.91
C ASN A 36 -29.38 -17.22 0.74
N TRP A 37 -28.73 -17.51 -0.38
CA TRP A 37 -27.45 -16.88 -0.74
C TRP A 37 -27.58 -15.37 -0.90
N VAL A 38 -28.64 -14.89 -1.54
CA VAL A 38 -28.93 -13.46 -1.67
C VAL A 38 -29.16 -12.83 -0.30
N TRP A 39 -29.96 -13.45 0.57
CA TRP A 39 -30.19 -12.94 1.93
C TRP A 39 -28.91 -12.84 2.77
N ILE A 40 -28.07 -13.88 2.73
CA ILE A 40 -26.81 -13.91 3.47
C ILE A 40 -25.85 -12.86 2.90
N SER A 41 -25.71 -12.78 1.58
CA SER A 41 -24.85 -11.80 0.92
C SER A 41 -25.29 -10.37 1.24
N LEU A 42 -26.59 -10.08 1.16
CA LEU A 42 -27.16 -8.78 1.49
C LEU A 42 -26.90 -8.39 2.95
N TYR A 43 -27.05 -9.34 3.88
CA TYR A 43 -26.72 -9.13 5.29
C TYR A 43 -25.25 -8.75 5.48
N TYR A 44 -24.32 -9.50 4.87
CA TYR A 44 -22.89 -9.19 4.98
C TYR A 44 -22.54 -7.84 4.34
N VAL A 45 -23.09 -7.53 3.16
CA VAL A 45 -22.87 -6.24 2.51
C VAL A 45 -23.36 -5.10 3.40
N ALA A 46 -24.59 -5.19 3.92
CA ALA A 46 -25.13 -4.17 4.83
C ALA A 46 -24.28 -4.01 6.09
N PHE A 47 -23.85 -5.12 6.69
CA PHE A 47 -22.94 -5.11 7.85
C PHE A 47 -21.61 -4.43 7.54
N TYR A 48 -20.97 -4.77 6.43
CA TYR A 48 -19.70 -4.16 6.03
C TYR A 48 -19.84 -2.68 5.67
N VAL A 49 -20.94 -2.26 5.06
CA VAL A 49 -21.23 -0.83 4.81
C VAL A 49 -21.34 -0.06 6.12
N VAL A 50 -22.03 -0.60 7.13
CA VAL A 50 -22.11 0.05 8.45
C VAL A 50 -20.74 0.09 9.13
N MET A 51 -19.99 -1.02 9.12
CA MET A 51 -18.66 -1.08 9.73
C MET A 51 -17.67 -0.11 9.09
N THR A 52 -17.64 -0.06 7.75
CA THR A 52 -16.78 0.88 7.01
C THR A 52 -17.24 2.32 7.18
N GLY A 53 -18.55 2.57 7.30
CA GLY A 53 -19.11 3.87 7.63
C GLY A 53 -18.68 4.37 9.02
N LEU A 54 -18.79 3.53 10.05
CA LEU A 54 -18.33 3.86 11.40
C LEU A 54 -16.82 4.10 11.45
N PHE A 55 -16.04 3.27 10.74
CA PHE A 55 -14.60 3.44 10.63
C PHE A 55 -14.23 4.75 9.92
N SER A 56 -14.88 5.05 8.80
CA SER A 56 -14.66 6.30 8.05
C SER A 56 -15.06 7.52 8.89
N LEU A 57 -16.15 7.43 9.65
CA LEU A 57 -16.59 8.49 10.56
C LEU A 57 -15.59 8.71 11.70
N ALA A 58 -15.00 7.64 12.25
CA ALA A 58 -13.95 7.76 13.27
C ALA A 58 -12.71 8.48 12.71
N ILE A 59 -12.25 8.11 11.50
CA ILE A 59 -11.13 8.81 10.84
C ILE A 59 -11.51 10.26 10.51
N TYR A 60 -12.72 10.51 10.03
CA TYR A 60 -13.19 11.86 9.73
C TYR A 60 -13.21 12.74 10.99
N SER A 61 -13.73 12.23 12.09
CA SER A 61 -13.72 12.92 13.38
C SER A 61 -12.29 13.24 13.84
N LEU A 62 -11.38 12.26 13.73
CA LEU A 62 -9.96 12.45 14.04
C LEU A 62 -9.35 13.55 13.16
N MET A 63 -9.56 13.53 11.85
CA MET A 63 -9.04 14.58 10.96
C MET A 63 -9.60 15.97 11.27
N ARG A 64 -10.85 16.07 11.74
CA ARG A 64 -11.44 17.34 12.16
C ARG A 64 -10.83 17.90 13.45
N THR A 65 -10.25 17.05 14.29
CA THR A 65 -9.56 17.48 15.52
C THR A 65 -8.12 17.91 15.30
N LEU A 66 -7.51 17.56 14.16
CA LEU A 66 -6.11 17.89 13.87
C LEU A 66 -5.97 19.33 13.37
N ASN A 67 -4.94 20.04 13.84
CA ASN A 67 -4.58 21.36 13.36
C ASN A 67 -3.71 21.25 12.08
N PRO A 68 -4.03 21.95 10.98
CA PRO A 68 -3.24 21.87 9.74
C PRO A 68 -1.84 22.51 9.84
N TYR A 69 -1.56 23.33 10.86
CA TYR A 69 -0.32 24.10 10.95
C TYR A 69 0.71 23.52 11.92
N THR A 70 0.28 22.78 12.94
CA THR A 70 1.17 22.27 14.01
C THR A 70 0.81 20.85 14.40
N PRO A 71 1.76 19.89 14.38
CA PRO A 71 1.50 18.52 14.82
C PRO A 71 1.41 18.45 16.35
N ASP A 72 0.44 17.69 16.86
CA ASP A 72 0.14 17.58 18.30
C ASP A 72 1.25 16.89 19.11
N TYR A 73 1.90 15.88 18.54
CA TYR A 73 2.93 15.10 19.22
C TYR A 73 4.25 15.14 18.45
N GLN A 74 5.32 15.60 19.12
CA GLN A 74 6.68 15.70 18.55
C GLN A 74 7.71 14.96 19.42
N ASP A 75 7.27 14.00 20.23
CA ASP A 75 8.12 13.36 21.24
C ASP A 75 9.30 12.57 20.66
N GLN A 76 9.17 12.06 19.44
CA GLN A 76 10.25 11.37 18.72
C GLN A 76 11.20 12.32 17.98
N LEU A 77 10.86 13.60 17.88
CA LEU A 77 11.63 14.61 17.13
C LEU A 77 12.43 15.55 18.04
N LYS A 78 12.65 15.17 19.31
CA LYS A 78 13.36 16.01 20.30
C LYS A 78 14.78 16.36 19.88
N SER A 79 15.47 15.45 19.18
CA SER A 79 16.80 15.69 18.65
C SER A 79 16.73 15.75 17.11
N PRO A 80 17.08 16.89 16.49
CA PRO A 80 17.06 16.99 15.04
C PRO A 80 18.12 16.07 14.43
N GLY A 81 17.74 15.33 13.39
CA GLY A 81 18.67 14.55 12.59
C GLY A 81 19.55 15.44 11.71
N VAL A 82 20.80 15.04 11.50
CA VAL A 82 21.73 15.69 10.56
C VAL A 82 21.89 14.81 9.34
N THR A 83 21.71 15.39 8.15
CA THR A 83 21.95 14.70 6.88
C THR A 83 22.97 15.46 6.05
N LEU A 84 23.83 14.72 5.34
CA LEU A 84 24.83 15.26 4.43
C LEU A 84 24.44 14.90 3.00
N ARG A 85 24.82 15.74 2.04
CA ARG A 85 24.71 15.49 0.61
C ARG A 85 26.10 15.67 -0.01
N PRO A 86 26.55 14.83 -0.96
CA PRO A 86 25.81 13.77 -1.68
C PRO A 86 25.58 12.50 -0.85
N ASP A 87 24.43 11.83 -1.06
CA ASP A 87 23.96 10.67 -0.30
C ASP A 87 24.34 9.33 -0.95
N VAL A 88 25.64 9.11 -1.16
CA VAL A 88 26.12 7.83 -1.67
C VAL A 88 26.42 6.91 -0.49
N TYR A 89 25.58 5.89 -0.38
CA TYR A 89 25.64 4.90 0.68
C TYR A 89 26.52 3.72 0.26
N GLY A 90 27.57 3.45 1.04
CA GLY A 90 28.34 2.21 1.02
C GLY A 90 27.75 1.17 1.98
N GLU A 91 28.50 0.11 2.27
CA GLU A 91 28.01 -1.00 3.11
C GLU A 91 27.85 -0.64 4.60
N LYS A 92 28.60 0.36 5.10
CA LYS A 92 28.63 0.74 6.52
C LYS A 92 28.19 2.17 6.80
N GLY A 93 27.77 2.92 5.78
CA GLY A 93 27.34 4.30 5.93
C GLY A 93 27.61 5.15 4.70
N LEU A 94 27.63 6.46 4.90
CA LEU A 94 27.96 7.42 3.85
C LEU A 94 29.46 7.38 3.56
N GLU A 95 29.85 6.89 2.39
CA GLU A 95 31.25 6.78 1.98
C GLU A 95 31.44 7.47 0.63
N ILE A 96 32.25 8.54 0.63
CA ILE A 96 32.54 9.32 -0.56
C ILE A 96 33.96 8.99 -0.99
N TYR A 97 34.08 8.17 -2.02
CA TYR A 97 35.35 7.87 -2.69
C TYR A 97 35.28 8.36 -4.12
N TYR A 98 36.25 9.20 -4.51
CA TYR A 98 36.44 9.63 -5.88
C TYR A 98 37.91 9.84 -6.19
N ASN A 99 38.26 9.72 -7.46
CA ASN A 99 39.58 10.05 -7.96
C ASN A 99 39.56 11.46 -8.60
N ILE A 100 40.45 12.34 -8.16
CA ILE A 100 40.57 13.72 -8.68
C ILE A 100 40.91 13.71 -10.18
N SER A 101 41.71 12.75 -10.63
CA SER A 101 42.17 12.67 -12.01
C SER A 101 41.10 12.14 -12.98
N GLN A 102 39.99 11.55 -12.49
CA GLN A 102 38.95 10.96 -13.32
C GLN A 102 37.62 11.71 -13.16
N GLN A 103 37.26 12.47 -14.19
CA GLN A 103 36.03 13.26 -14.26
C GLN A 103 34.76 12.44 -14.03
N SER A 104 34.68 11.22 -14.56
CA SER A 104 33.50 10.34 -14.45
C SER A 104 33.25 9.83 -13.03
N SER A 105 34.27 9.86 -12.15
CA SER A 105 34.17 9.36 -10.79
C SER A 105 33.38 10.29 -9.86
N TRP A 106 33.34 11.60 -10.16
CA TRP A 106 32.68 12.59 -9.31
C TRP A 106 31.50 13.31 -9.95
N ASP A 107 31.30 13.13 -11.25
CA ASP A 107 30.23 13.78 -12.01
C ASP A 107 28.83 13.51 -11.41
N GLY A 108 28.58 12.29 -10.93
CA GLY A 108 27.34 11.93 -10.24
C GLY A 108 27.13 12.66 -8.90
N TYR A 109 28.21 12.93 -8.16
CA TYR A 109 28.14 13.74 -6.93
C TYR A 109 27.78 15.19 -7.26
N ILE A 110 28.32 15.73 -8.35
CA ILE A 110 28.02 17.10 -8.76
C ILE A 110 26.59 17.22 -9.27
N ALA A 111 26.10 16.26 -10.07
CA ALA A 111 24.73 16.26 -10.55
C ALA A 111 23.71 16.23 -9.40
N THR A 112 23.95 15.42 -8.36
CA THR A 112 23.07 15.37 -7.17
C THR A 112 23.10 16.67 -6.36
N LEU A 113 24.28 17.27 -6.19
CA LEU A 113 24.42 18.58 -5.54
C LEU A 113 23.76 19.70 -6.34
N GLN A 114 23.97 19.75 -7.65
CA GLN A 114 23.36 20.74 -8.53
C GLN A 114 21.83 20.63 -8.52
N ASN A 115 21.28 19.41 -8.58
CA ASN A 115 19.84 19.19 -8.47
C ASN A 115 19.29 19.70 -7.12
N PHE A 116 19.98 19.42 -6.02
CA PHE A 116 19.59 19.90 -4.69
C PHE A 116 19.64 21.43 -4.58
N LEU A 117 20.67 22.06 -5.14
CA LEU A 117 20.83 23.52 -5.10
C LEU A 117 19.87 24.24 -6.05
N SER A 118 19.55 23.66 -7.21
CA SER A 118 18.62 24.25 -8.18
C SER A 118 17.24 24.52 -7.59
N GLY A 119 16.76 23.67 -6.67
CA GLY A 119 15.51 23.88 -5.95
C GLY A 119 15.55 25.09 -5.01
N LYS A 120 16.72 25.38 -4.42
CA LYS A 120 16.91 26.55 -3.54
C LYS A 120 17.01 27.84 -4.34
N GLU A 121 17.74 27.84 -5.45
CA GLU A 121 17.85 29.02 -6.32
C GLU A 121 16.47 29.43 -6.87
N ARG A 122 15.65 28.47 -7.31
CA ARG A 122 14.27 28.72 -7.74
C ARG A 122 13.39 29.30 -6.62
N ALA A 123 13.53 28.79 -5.39
CA ALA A 123 12.77 29.30 -4.25
C ALA A 123 13.18 30.73 -3.84
N VAL A 124 14.45 31.09 -4.00
CA VAL A 124 14.95 32.46 -3.77
C VAL A 124 14.38 33.42 -4.81
N VAL A 125 14.40 33.05 -6.09
CA VAL A 125 13.82 33.87 -7.18
C VAL A 125 12.32 34.09 -6.97
N CYS A 126 11.55 33.05 -6.68
CA CYS A 126 10.11 33.18 -6.41
C CYS A 126 9.79 34.05 -5.18
N LYS A 127 10.69 34.12 -4.20
CA LYS A 127 10.51 34.98 -3.02
C LYS A 127 10.80 36.44 -3.34
N GLN A 128 11.76 36.70 -4.22
CA GLN A 128 12.10 38.04 -4.69
C GLN A 128 10.97 38.65 -5.55
N ASP A 129 10.38 37.86 -6.45
CA ASP A 129 9.27 38.29 -7.33
C ASP A 129 7.95 38.58 -6.60
N MET A 130 7.76 38.05 -5.38
CA MET A 130 6.57 38.31 -4.56
C MET A 130 6.69 39.58 -3.72
N THR A 131 7.87 40.20 -3.69
CA THR A 131 8.18 41.42 -2.91
C THR A 131 8.33 42.68 -3.77
N VAL A 132 8.08 42.59 -5.09
CA VAL A 132 8.06 43.74 -6.02
C VAL A 132 6.63 44.01 -6.48
#